data_AF-A0AAD9TJC0-F1
#
_entry.id   AF-A0AAD9TJC0-F1
#
_cell.length_a   1.000
_cell.length_b   1.000
_cell.length_c   1.000
_cell.angle_alpha   90.00
_cell.angle_beta   90.00
_cell.angle_gamma   90.00
#
_symmetry.space_group_name_H-M   'P 1'
#
loop_
_entity.id
_entity.type
_entity.pdbx_description
1 polymer ?
#
loop_
_entity_poly.entity_id
_entity_poly.type
_entity_poly.pdbx_seq_one_letter_code
_entity_poly.pdbx_strand_id
1 'polypeptide(L)'
;MTEQRVVIPFLQSNPVLEAFGNAKTVKNNNSSRFGKFVEIQFDKYGKISGAAVRTYLLERSRVCQVSDPERNYHCFYMLCAAPPEDVKKFKLGDPRTFRYLNQSNCYEVANVDDAREYLETRNAMDIVGINQEEQDAIFRVVAAILHLGNIDFTKGKEVDSSKLKDQKSHYHLQTAAELLMCDEKALEDSLCKRVIVTPDGNITKPLDPDSAALSRDALAKTVYSRLFDWIVEKINSSIGQDPNASSLIGVLDIYGFESFKINSFEQLCINLTNEKLQQHFNQHVFKMEQEEYTREEINWSYVEFVDNQDVLDLIEKKPGGIIALLDEACMFPKSTHETFAQKMYQTYKGHKRFSKPKLAQTDFTINHYAGDVSKRS
;
A
#
# COMPACT_ATOMS: atom_id res chain seq x y z
N MET A 1 7.81 6.65 35.33
CA MET A 1 8.93 7.14 34.48
C MET A 1 9.00 6.36 33.16
N THR A 2 8.74 5.05 33.15
CA THR A 2 8.59 4.21 31.93
C THR A 2 7.36 4.56 31.09
N GLU A 3 6.21 4.79 31.70
CA GLU A 3 4.94 5.04 30.98
C GLU A 3 4.99 6.29 30.07
N GLN A 4 5.49 7.44 30.55
CA GLN A 4 5.67 8.63 29.72
C GLN A 4 6.69 8.45 28.58
N ARG A 5 7.69 7.58 28.77
CA ARG A 5 8.70 7.29 27.74
C ARG A 5 8.14 6.48 26.57
N VAL A 6 7.10 5.69 26.80
CA VAL A 6 6.45 4.87 25.75
C VAL A 6 5.29 5.65 25.13
N VAL A 7 4.45 6.29 25.96
CA VAL A 7 3.20 6.93 25.50
C VAL A 7 3.45 8.14 24.60
N ILE A 8 4.46 8.98 24.89
CA ILE A 8 4.70 10.19 24.09
C ILE A 8 5.18 9.83 22.67
N PRO A 9 6.24 9.03 22.48
CA PRO A 9 6.64 8.60 21.13
C PRO A 9 5.54 7.83 20.41
N PHE A 10 4.77 7.02 21.14
CA PHE A 10 3.63 6.30 20.57
C PHE A 10 2.58 7.25 19.99
N LEU A 11 2.13 8.27 20.75
CA LEU A 11 1.16 9.24 20.25
C LEU A 11 1.70 10.08 19.09
N GLN A 12 2.98 10.45 19.15
CA GLN A 12 3.66 11.23 18.11
C GLN A 12 3.99 10.41 16.86
N SER A 13 3.87 9.08 16.90
CA SER A 13 4.00 8.24 15.71
C SER A 13 2.84 8.39 14.73
N ASN A 14 1.65 8.78 15.20
CA ASN A 14 0.46 8.88 14.35
C ASN A 14 0.62 9.94 13.24
N PRO A 15 1.01 11.20 13.50
CA PRO A 15 1.24 12.18 12.44
C PRO A 15 2.21 11.67 11.36
N VAL A 16 3.28 10.99 11.76
CA VAL A 16 4.26 10.42 10.83
C VAL A 16 3.65 9.29 9.99
N LEU A 17 2.93 8.35 10.63
CA LEU A 17 2.27 7.26 9.91
C LEU A 17 1.15 7.75 9.00
N GLU A 18 0.42 8.79 9.40
CA GLU A 18 -0.64 9.39 8.58
C GLU A 18 -0.06 10.16 7.39
N ALA A 19 1.03 10.92 7.57
CA ALA A 19 1.68 11.62 6.48
C ALA A 19 2.14 10.66 5.36
N PHE A 20 2.72 9.51 5.72
CA PHE A 20 3.29 8.56 4.76
C PHE A 20 2.38 7.38 4.41
N GLY A 21 1.30 7.20 5.16
CA GLY A 21 0.41 6.05 5.03
C GLY A 21 -1.02 6.42 4.71
N ASN A 22 -1.43 7.68 4.85
CA ASN A 22 -2.79 8.11 4.54
C ASN A 22 -2.86 8.95 3.26
N ALA A 23 -4.04 8.94 2.67
CA ALA A 23 -4.37 9.74 1.50
C ALA A 23 -5.85 10.16 1.52
N LYS A 24 -6.17 11.18 0.74
CA LYS A 24 -7.56 11.58 0.49
C LYS A 24 -8.19 10.64 -0.52
N THR A 25 -9.28 9.98 -0.16
CA THR A 25 -10.13 9.15 -1.04
C THR A 25 -11.48 9.83 -1.27
N VAL A 26 -12.35 9.19 -2.07
CA VAL A 26 -13.74 9.67 -2.27
C VAL A 26 -14.53 9.73 -0.96
N LYS A 27 -14.29 8.79 -0.03
CA LYS A 27 -15.09 8.63 1.20
C LYS A 27 -14.48 9.31 2.42
N ASN A 28 -13.15 9.48 2.45
CA ASN A 28 -12.45 9.99 3.62
C ASN A 28 -11.25 10.85 3.18
N ASN A 29 -11.15 12.07 3.70
CA ASN A 29 -10.05 12.98 3.42
C ASN A 29 -8.71 12.54 4.03
N ASN A 30 -8.73 11.70 5.05
CA ASN A 30 -7.57 11.14 5.72
C ASN A 30 -7.69 9.62 5.87
N SER A 31 -7.87 8.92 4.74
CA SER A 31 -8.02 7.47 4.73
C SER A 31 -6.66 6.80 4.95
N SER A 32 -6.55 5.93 5.95
CA SER A 32 -5.44 5.00 6.08
C SER A 32 -5.32 4.18 4.80
N ARG A 33 -4.13 4.19 4.19
CA ARG A 33 -3.73 3.38 3.04
C ARG A 33 -2.70 2.32 3.41
N PHE A 34 -2.84 1.81 4.64
CA PHE A 34 -2.23 0.60 5.19
C PHE A 34 -3.09 0.09 6.37
N GLY A 35 -2.95 -1.19 6.74
CA GLY A 35 -3.47 -1.73 7.99
C GLY A 35 -2.45 -1.56 9.12
N LYS A 36 -2.92 -1.20 10.30
CA LYS A 36 -2.12 -0.89 11.50
C LYS A 36 -2.59 -1.78 12.65
N PHE A 37 -1.69 -2.57 13.21
CA PHE A 37 -1.92 -3.30 14.46
C PHE A 37 -0.96 -2.76 15.52
N VAL A 38 -1.53 -2.18 16.57
CA VAL A 38 -0.77 -1.65 17.70
C VAL A 38 -0.87 -2.65 18.85
N GLU A 39 0.28 -3.07 19.36
CA GLU A 39 0.40 -3.85 20.59
C GLU A 39 0.81 -2.92 21.72
N ILE A 40 -0.02 -2.83 22.77
CA ILE A 40 0.32 -2.15 24.03
C ILE A 40 0.67 -3.24 25.03
N GLN A 41 1.89 -3.21 25.55
CA GLN A 41 2.45 -4.25 26.41
C GLN A 41 2.40 -3.82 27.88
N PHE A 42 2.01 -4.74 28.76
CA PHE A 42 1.86 -4.49 30.19
C PHE A 42 2.76 -5.42 31.01
N ASP A 43 3.40 -4.84 32.03
CA ASP A 43 4.14 -5.61 33.02
C ASP A 43 3.20 -6.40 33.95
N LYS A 44 3.79 -7.20 34.84
CA LYS A 44 3.06 -8.00 35.85
C LYS A 44 2.22 -7.18 36.84
N TYR A 45 2.38 -5.86 36.87
CA TYR A 45 1.62 -4.94 37.70
C TYR A 45 0.54 -4.18 36.91
N GLY A 46 0.35 -4.50 35.62
CA GLY A 46 -0.63 -3.86 34.76
C GLY A 46 -0.23 -2.46 34.28
N LYS A 47 1.06 -2.12 34.30
CA LYS A 47 1.56 -0.83 33.79
C LYS A 47 2.11 -0.98 32.38
N ILE A 48 1.94 0.04 31.55
CA ILE A 48 2.50 0.07 30.20
C ILE A 48 4.03 -0.04 30.30
N SER A 49 4.58 -1.09 29.71
CA SER A 49 6.01 -1.40 29.72
C SER A 49 6.64 -1.30 28.33
N GLY A 50 5.85 -1.39 27.27
CA GLY A 50 6.32 -1.23 25.89
C GLY A 50 5.15 -1.12 24.91
N ALA A 51 5.47 -0.89 23.64
CA ALA A 51 4.50 -0.99 22.56
C ALA A 51 5.18 -1.34 21.21
N ALA A 52 4.40 -1.90 20.30
CA ALA A 52 4.83 -2.21 18.93
C ALA A 52 3.74 -1.81 17.93
N VAL A 53 4.16 -1.30 16.77
CA VAL A 53 3.31 -1.02 15.63
C VAL A 53 3.68 -1.99 14.50
N ARG A 54 2.73 -2.81 14.07
CA ARG A 54 2.86 -3.66 12.89
C ARG A 54 1.99 -3.11 11.77
N THR A 55 2.56 -3.01 10.58
CA THR A 55 1.85 -2.51 9.41
C THR A 55 1.67 -3.60 8.36
N TYR A 56 0.56 -3.55 7.64
CA TYR A 56 0.19 -4.53 6.64
C TYR A 56 -0.39 -3.84 5.40
N LEU A 57 -0.18 -4.42 4.22
CA LEU A 57 -0.87 -4.04 2.97
C LEU A 57 -0.86 -2.53 2.67
N LEU A 58 0.32 -1.90 2.70
CA LEU A 58 0.48 -0.55 2.14
C LEU A 58 0.06 -0.58 0.66
N GLU A 59 -0.82 0.34 0.27
CA GLU A 59 -1.33 0.44 -1.10
C GLU A 59 -0.25 1.01 -2.04
N ARG A 60 0.66 0.14 -2.49
CA ARG A 60 1.82 0.53 -3.31
C ARG A 60 1.42 1.19 -4.62
N SER A 61 0.34 0.75 -5.27
CA SER A 61 -0.10 1.30 -6.55
C SER A 61 -0.41 2.79 -6.49
N ARG A 62 -0.90 3.30 -5.34
CA ARG A 62 -1.20 4.72 -5.13
C ARG A 62 -0.02 5.64 -5.41
N VAL A 63 1.21 5.17 -5.16
CA VAL A 63 2.44 5.94 -5.42
C VAL A 63 2.51 6.40 -6.88
N CYS A 64 2.12 5.53 -7.81
CA CYS A 64 2.27 5.79 -9.25
C CYS A 64 0.94 6.03 -9.97
N GLN A 65 -0.18 5.64 -9.36
CA GLN A 65 -1.51 5.68 -9.96
C GLN A 65 -2.53 6.24 -8.99
N VAL A 66 -3.20 7.34 -9.37
CA VAL A 66 -4.23 7.98 -8.55
C VAL A 66 -5.51 8.13 -9.36
N SER A 67 -6.65 7.80 -8.75
CA SER A 67 -7.96 8.00 -9.36
C SER A 67 -8.52 9.39 -9.04
N ASP A 68 -9.21 10.04 -9.96
CA ASP A 68 -9.92 11.29 -9.68
C ASP A 68 -11.24 11.00 -8.92
N PRO A 69 -11.59 11.74 -7.84
CA PRO A 69 -10.93 12.92 -7.25
C PRO A 69 -10.11 12.64 -5.96
N GLU A 70 -9.28 11.60 -5.96
CA GLU A 70 -8.40 11.21 -4.85
C GLU A 70 -7.02 11.89 -4.91
N ARG A 71 -6.25 11.80 -3.82
CA ARG A 71 -4.84 12.21 -3.77
C ARG A 71 -3.90 11.01 -3.68
N ASN A 72 -2.63 11.26 -3.99
CA ASN A 72 -1.52 10.43 -3.51
C ASN A 72 -1.36 10.58 -1.98
N TYR A 73 -0.34 9.94 -1.39
CA TYR A 73 -0.03 10.09 0.04
C TYR A 73 0.26 11.55 0.43
N HIS A 74 -0.16 11.95 1.63
CA HIS A 74 -0.08 13.35 2.07
C HIS A 74 1.35 13.91 2.05
N CYS A 75 2.34 13.08 2.39
CA CYS A 75 3.75 13.49 2.43
C CYS A 75 4.25 14.12 1.12
N PHE A 76 3.71 13.72 -0.04
CA PHE A 76 4.08 14.32 -1.31
C PHE A 76 3.60 15.76 -1.45
N TYR A 77 2.36 16.05 -1.01
CA TYR A 77 1.78 17.38 -1.05
C TYR A 77 2.38 18.29 0.02
N MET A 78 2.60 17.75 1.22
CA MET A 78 3.35 18.39 2.30
C MET A 78 4.74 18.84 1.83
N LEU A 79 5.47 17.97 1.12
CA LEU A 79 6.82 18.28 0.64
C LEU A 79 6.82 19.32 -0.49
N CYS A 80 5.81 19.31 -1.37
CA CYS A 80 5.62 20.38 -2.37
C CYS A 80 5.22 21.73 -1.74
N ALA A 81 4.58 21.71 -0.57
CA ALA A 81 4.17 22.90 0.19
C ALA A 81 5.19 23.30 1.28
N ALA A 82 6.32 22.60 1.38
CA ALA A 82 7.36 22.84 2.37
C ALA A 82 7.97 24.26 2.24
N PRO A 83 8.73 24.73 3.24
CA PRO A 83 9.44 25.99 3.16
C PRO A 83 10.31 26.11 1.89
N PRO A 84 10.47 27.32 1.31
CA PRO A 84 11.16 27.51 0.04
C PRO A 84 12.59 26.93 -0.02
N GLU A 85 13.29 26.93 1.10
CA GLU A 85 14.61 26.32 1.26
C GLU A 85 14.59 24.81 0.99
N ASP A 86 13.61 24.09 1.52
CA ASP A 86 13.47 22.64 1.35
C ASP A 86 12.96 22.31 -0.06
N VAL A 87 11.99 23.07 -0.57
CA VAL A 87 11.51 22.93 -1.96
C VAL A 87 12.66 23.12 -2.95
N LYS A 88 13.50 24.13 -2.75
CA LYS A 88 14.67 24.38 -3.60
C LYS A 88 15.74 23.29 -3.44
N LYS A 89 16.02 22.85 -2.21
CA LYS A 89 16.99 21.79 -1.90
C LYS A 89 16.63 20.48 -2.60
N PHE A 90 15.35 20.12 -2.60
CA PHE A 90 14.85 18.90 -3.24
C PHE A 90 14.42 19.08 -4.69
N LYS A 91 14.65 20.28 -5.28
CA LYS A 91 14.35 20.63 -6.68
C LYS A 91 12.89 20.43 -7.08
N LEU A 92 11.99 20.69 -6.13
CA LEU A 92 10.55 20.52 -6.29
C LEU A 92 9.87 21.78 -6.82
N GLY A 93 8.60 21.64 -7.19
CA GLY A 93 7.73 22.71 -7.67
C GLY A 93 6.26 22.38 -7.42
N ASP A 94 5.37 23.04 -8.17
CA ASP A 94 3.91 22.81 -8.06
C ASP A 94 3.57 21.31 -8.27
N PRO A 95 2.74 20.70 -7.39
CA PRO A 95 2.30 19.31 -7.51
C PRO A 95 1.78 18.92 -8.90
N ARG A 96 1.13 19.86 -9.62
CA ARG A 96 0.59 19.67 -10.97
C ARG A 96 1.66 19.33 -12.00
N THR A 97 2.92 19.65 -11.72
CA THR A 97 4.04 19.38 -12.63
C THR A 97 4.55 17.94 -12.51
N PHE A 98 4.15 17.18 -11.48
CA PHE A 98 4.56 15.81 -11.24
C PHE A 98 3.49 14.80 -11.67
N ARG A 99 3.87 13.85 -12.54
CA ARG A 99 3.00 12.80 -13.09
C ARG A 99 2.31 11.99 -12.00
N TYR A 100 2.99 11.70 -10.90
CA TYR A 100 2.42 10.92 -9.80
C TYR A 100 1.42 11.69 -8.93
N LEU A 101 1.32 13.01 -9.10
CA LEU A 101 0.40 13.87 -8.35
C LEU A 101 -0.68 14.51 -9.23
N ASN A 102 -0.53 14.50 -10.56
CA ASN A 102 -1.41 15.22 -11.49
C ASN A 102 -2.41 14.35 -12.27
N GLN A 103 -2.62 13.10 -11.85
CA GLN A 103 -3.60 12.19 -12.45
C GLN A 103 -5.04 12.46 -11.98
N SER A 104 -5.19 13.20 -10.89
CA SER A 104 -6.47 13.73 -10.41
C SER A 104 -6.43 15.26 -10.42
N ASN A 105 -7.62 15.87 -10.36
CA ASN A 105 -7.77 17.32 -10.20
C ASN A 105 -7.78 17.73 -8.71
N CYS A 106 -7.44 16.81 -7.80
CA CYS A 106 -7.46 17.05 -6.37
C CYS A 106 -6.04 17.34 -5.85
N TYR A 107 -5.73 18.62 -5.66
CA TYR A 107 -4.45 19.05 -5.08
C TYR A 107 -4.60 19.53 -3.64
N GLU A 108 -5.73 20.17 -3.34
CA GLU A 108 -6.06 20.70 -2.02
C GLU A 108 -7.14 19.86 -1.34
N VAL A 109 -7.09 19.82 -0.01
CA VAL A 109 -8.11 19.18 0.83
C VAL A 109 -8.70 20.23 1.76
N ALA A 110 -10.02 20.27 1.85
CA ALA A 110 -10.71 21.24 2.69
C ALA A 110 -10.23 21.12 4.15
N ASN A 111 -9.87 22.25 4.75
CA ASN A 111 -9.36 22.38 6.13
C ASN A 111 -8.02 21.70 6.41
N VAL A 112 -7.24 21.38 5.38
CA VAL A 112 -5.87 20.87 5.52
C VAL A 112 -4.89 21.91 4.99
N ASP A 113 -3.87 22.22 5.78
CA ASP A 113 -2.75 23.08 5.38
C ASP A 113 -1.50 22.20 5.27
N ASP A 114 -1.20 21.74 4.05
CA ASP A 114 -0.10 20.81 3.79
C ASP A 114 1.28 21.40 4.24
N ALA A 115 1.45 22.73 4.24
CA ALA A 115 2.67 23.38 4.72
C ALA A 115 2.80 23.32 6.25
N ARG A 116 1.69 23.52 6.97
CA ARG A 116 1.66 23.34 8.42
C ARG A 116 1.86 21.88 8.82
N GLU A 117 1.15 20.97 8.16
CA GLU A 117 1.26 19.52 8.39
C GLU A 117 2.68 19.01 8.13
N TYR A 118 3.40 19.58 7.16
CA TYR A 118 4.82 19.31 6.94
C TYR A 118 5.66 19.60 8.19
N LEU A 119 5.51 20.80 8.77
CA LEU A 119 6.25 21.21 9.96
C LEU A 119 5.88 20.38 11.19
N GLU A 120 4.59 20.09 11.36
CA GLU A 120 4.10 19.21 12.44
C GLU A 120 4.65 17.79 12.29
N THR A 121 4.73 17.26 11.08
CA THR A 121 5.34 15.96 10.79
C THR A 121 6.83 15.95 11.12
N ARG A 122 7.59 17.01 10.79
CA ARG A 122 9.02 17.12 11.16
C ARG A 122 9.21 17.14 12.68
N ASN A 123 8.40 17.92 13.38
CA ASN A 123 8.45 17.97 14.86
C ASN A 123 8.10 16.60 15.47
N ALA A 124 7.12 15.89 14.91
CA ALA A 124 6.77 14.54 15.34
C ALA A 124 7.92 13.56 15.09
N MET A 125 8.60 13.66 13.94
CA MET A 125 9.81 12.88 13.61
C MET A 125 10.92 13.07 14.65
N ASP A 126 11.19 14.29 15.09
CA ASP A 126 12.15 14.57 16.16
C ASP A 126 11.80 13.83 17.46
N ILE A 127 10.52 13.84 17.85
CA ILE A 127 10.06 13.20 19.09
C ILE A 127 10.15 11.68 19.00
N VAL A 128 9.87 11.09 17.82
CA VAL A 128 10.03 9.65 17.59
C VAL A 128 11.46 9.25 17.25
N GLY A 129 12.45 10.13 17.47
CA GLY A 129 13.87 9.79 17.39
C GLY A 129 14.42 9.68 15.97
N ILE A 130 13.75 10.29 14.99
CA ILE A 130 14.25 10.45 13.62
C ILE A 130 14.95 11.82 13.55
N ASN A 131 16.28 11.80 13.50
CA ASN A 131 17.08 13.02 13.55
C ASN A 131 17.01 13.82 12.24
N GLN A 132 17.53 15.05 12.24
CA GLN A 132 17.48 15.96 11.10
C GLN A 132 18.11 15.39 9.81
N GLU A 133 19.21 14.63 9.90
CA GLU A 133 19.86 14.00 8.74
C GLU A 133 18.97 12.89 8.16
N GLU A 134 18.36 12.09 9.04
CA GLU A 134 17.41 11.06 8.67
C GLU A 134 16.13 11.66 8.04
N GLN A 135 15.58 12.74 8.61
CA GLN A 135 14.44 13.46 8.02
C GLN A 135 14.76 13.96 6.63
N ASP A 136 15.92 14.59 6.46
CA ASP A 136 16.38 15.07 5.15
C ASP A 136 16.54 13.91 4.16
N ALA A 137 17.03 12.75 4.60
CA ALA A 137 17.12 11.56 3.77
C ALA A 137 15.73 11.00 3.38
N ILE A 138 14.77 10.97 4.30
CA ILE A 138 13.37 10.58 4.04
C ILE A 138 12.78 11.47 2.93
N PHE A 139 12.83 12.79 3.12
CA PHE A 139 12.27 13.73 2.14
C PHE A 139 13.02 13.74 0.82
N ARG A 140 14.34 13.45 0.83
CA ARG A 140 15.12 13.24 -0.39
C ARG A 140 14.60 12.04 -1.19
N VAL A 141 14.26 10.94 -0.52
CA VAL A 141 13.66 9.75 -1.17
C VAL A 141 12.27 10.07 -1.73
N VAL A 142 11.42 10.78 -0.96
CA VAL A 142 10.09 11.21 -1.42
C VAL A 142 10.19 12.09 -2.66
N ALA A 143 11.10 13.07 -2.66
CA ALA A 143 11.37 13.91 -3.82
C ALA A 143 11.87 13.11 -5.02
N ALA A 144 12.81 12.18 -4.81
CA ALA A 144 13.34 11.33 -5.88
C ALA A 144 12.22 10.54 -6.58
N ILE A 145 11.24 10.02 -5.82
CA ILE A 145 10.08 9.32 -6.38
C ILE A 145 9.25 10.23 -7.29
N LEU A 146 9.03 11.49 -6.90
CA LEU A 146 8.33 12.46 -7.74
C LEU A 146 9.10 12.75 -9.04
N HIS A 147 10.42 12.91 -8.96
CA HIS A 147 11.25 13.08 -10.15
C HIS A 147 11.25 11.83 -11.03
N LEU A 148 11.34 10.63 -10.46
CA LEU A 148 11.23 9.37 -11.20
C LEU A 148 9.95 9.36 -12.05
N GLY A 149 8.80 9.72 -11.48
CA GLY A 149 7.51 9.71 -12.18
C GLY A 149 7.45 10.61 -13.43
N ASN A 150 8.32 11.61 -13.54
CA ASN A 150 8.40 12.52 -14.69
C ASN A 150 9.37 12.07 -15.79
N ILE A 151 10.01 10.92 -15.64
CA ILE A 151 10.87 10.34 -16.67
C ILE A 151 9.97 9.67 -17.72
N ASP A 152 9.91 10.24 -18.92
CA ASP A 152 9.21 9.65 -20.06
C ASP A 152 10.18 8.94 -21.02
N PHE A 153 9.68 7.89 -21.66
CA PHE A 153 10.43 7.07 -22.60
C PHE A 153 9.86 7.17 -24.02
N THR A 154 10.72 7.02 -25.02
CA THR A 154 10.35 6.87 -26.43
C THR A 154 11.14 5.73 -27.07
N LYS A 155 10.76 5.32 -28.28
CA LYS A 155 11.45 4.22 -28.99
C LYS A 155 12.94 4.57 -29.19
N GLY A 156 13.77 3.60 -28.86
CA GLY A 156 15.22 3.65 -29.04
C GLY A 156 15.63 3.34 -30.48
N LYS A 157 16.89 2.95 -30.66
CA LYS A 157 17.45 2.61 -31.99
C LYS A 157 17.04 1.22 -32.45
N GLU A 158 16.92 0.28 -31.52
CA GLU A 158 16.48 -1.09 -31.77
C GLU A 158 14.97 -1.20 -31.57
N VAL A 159 14.33 -2.18 -32.23
CA VAL A 159 12.86 -2.35 -32.26
C VAL A 159 12.25 -2.44 -30.86
N ASP A 160 12.90 -3.20 -29.98
CA ASP A 160 12.45 -3.47 -28.61
C ASP A 160 13.19 -2.62 -27.56
N SER A 161 13.79 -1.49 -27.98
CA SER A 161 14.55 -0.62 -27.07
C SER A 161 13.83 0.70 -26.79
N SER A 162 14.16 1.28 -25.65
CA SER A 162 13.70 2.58 -25.20
C SER A 162 14.88 3.52 -24.99
N LYS A 163 14.58 4.82 -25.02
CA LYS A 163 15.47 5.90 -24.59
C LYS A 163 14.63 6.98 -23.92
N LEU A 164 15.28 7.87 -23.18
CA LEU A 164 14.64 9.05 -22.61
C LEU A 164 14.02 9.91 -23.73
N LYS A 165 12.82 10.43 -23.47
CA LYS A 165 12.01 11.14 -24.49
C LYS A 165 12.58 12.49 -24.87
N ASP A 166 13.00 13.29 -23.89
CA ASP A 166 13.37 14.69 -24.05
C ASP A 166 14.30 15.19 -22.93
N GLN A 167 14.78 16.44 -23.06
CA GLN A 167 15.65 17.08 -22.05
C GLN A 167 14.99 17.18 -20.67
N LYS A 168 13.66 17.25 -20.61
CA LYS A 168 12.92 17.26 -19.35
C LYS A 168 13.07 15.92 -18.63
N SER A 169 12.95 14.81 -19.36
CA SER A 169 13.16 13.45 -18.86
C SER A 169 14.60 13.26 -18.38
N HIS A 170 15.59 13.79 -19.11
CA HIS A 170 16.99 13.80 -18.67
C HIS A 170 17.20 14.57 -17.37
N TYR A 171 16.63 15.77 -17.24
CA TYR A 171 16.70 16.56 -16.00
C TYR A 171 16.12 15.79 -14.80
N HIS A 172 14.96 15.15 -14.98
CA HIS A 172 14.32 14.37 -13.91
C HIS A 172 15.11 13.11 -13.56
N LEU A 173 15.71 12.42 -14.53
CA LEU A 173 16.60 11.28 -14.27
C LEU A 173 17.83 11.72 -13.46
N GLN A 174 18.52 12.76 -13.92
CA GLN A 174 19.71 13.29 -13.25
C GLN A 174 19.39 13.72 -11.82
N THR A 175 18.27 14.42 -11.64
CA THR A 175 17.82 14.84 -10.30
C THR A 175 17.48 13.64 -9.42
N ALA A 176 16.77 12.63 -9.95
CA ALA A 176 16.46 11.42 -9.19
C ALA A 176 17.74 10.66 -8.79
N ALA A 177 18.74 10.57 -9.68
CA ALA A 177 20.02 9.94 -9.39
C ALA A 177 20.81 10.68 -8.29
N GLU A 178 20.84 12.02 -8.35
CA GLU A 178 21.45 12.87 -7.33
C GLU A 178 20.78 12.70 -5.96
N LEU A 179 19.45 12.71 -5.91
CA LEU A 179 18.70 12.55 -4.67
C LEU A 179 18.84 11.12 -4.10
N LEU A 180 18.84 10.10 -4.96
CA LEU A 180 19.10 8.70 -4.55
C LEU A 180 20.58 8.42 -4.26
N MET A 181 21.47 9.38 -4.56
CA MET A 181 22.92 9.25 -4.43
C MET A 181 23.48 8.05 -5.19
N CYS A 182 22.99 7.83 -6.41
CA CYS A 182 23.42 6.75 -7.29
C CYS A 182 23.94 7.28 -8.62
N ASP A 183 24.60 6.41 -9.39
CA ASP A 183 25.10 6.76 -10.72
C ASP A 183 23.92 6.94 -11.71
N GLU A 184 23.92 8.08 -12.42
CA GLU A 184 22.87 8.43 -13.39
C GLU A 184 22.74 7.37 -14.48
N LYS A 185 23.87 6.85 -14.98
CA LYS A 185 23.86 5.89 -16.09
C LYS A 185 23.38 4.52 -15.63
N ALA A 186 23.77 4.08 -14.44
CA ALA A 186 23.28 2.87 -13.82
C ALA A 186 21.76 2.94 -13.58
N LEU A 187 21.25 4.10 -13.14
CA LEU A 187 19.81 4.32 -12.98
C LEU A 187 19.11 4.23 -14.34
N GLU A 188 19.57 4.93 -15.37
CA GLU A 188 19.01 4.85 -16.72
C GLU A 188 18.97 3.40 -17.24
N ASP A 189 20.10 2.69 -17.12
CA ASP A 189 20.22 1.31 -17.58
C ASP A 189 19.28 0.38 -16.81
N SER A 190 19.07 0.60 -15.51
CA SER A 190 18.11 -0.18 -14.70
C SER A 190 16.65 0.02 -15.12
N LEU A 191 16.33 1.19 -15.68
CA LEU A 191 14.99 1.51 -16.18
C LEU A 191 14.77 0.98 -17.60
N CYS A 192 15.79 1.06 -18.46
CA CYS A 192 15.68 0.76 -19.89
C CYS A 192 16.12 -0.66 -20.26
N LYS A 193 16.73 -1.42 -19.35
CA LYS A 193 17.27 -2.75 -19.62
C LYS A 193 16.89 -3.72 -18.51
N ARG A 194 16.76 -5.00 -18.86
CA ARG A 194 16.55 -6.11 -17.93
C ARG A 194 17.72 -7.08 -18.01
N VAL A 195 18.32 -7.38 -16.87
CA VAL A 195 19.34 -8.43 -16.75
C VAL A 195 18.65 -9.75 -16.44
N ILE A 196 18.93 -10.77 -17.25
CA ILE A 196 18.46 -12.15 -17.09
C ILE A 196 19.68 -12.99 -16.72
N VAL A 197 19.66 -13.54 -15.51
CA VAL A 197 20.72 -14.43 -15.02
C VAL A 197 20.45 -15.83 -15.55
N THR A 198 21.36 -16.40 -16.32
CA THR A 198 21.32 -17.80 -16.78
C THR A 198 22.55 -18.56 -16.25
N PRO A 199 22.54 -19.91 -16.27
CA PRO A 199 23.73 -20.69 -15.88
C PRO A 199 24.98 -20.34 -16.69
N ASP A 200 24.81 -19.89 -17.94
CA ASP A 200 25.90 -19.55 -18.86
C ASP A 200 26.33 -18.07 -18.77
N GLY A 201 25.68 -17.27 -17.91
CA GLY A 201 26.03 -15.88 -17.66
C GLY A 201 24.84 -14.91 -17.68
N ASN A 202 25.13 -13.61 -17.59
CA ASN A 202 24.11 -12.57 -17.58
C ASN A 202 23.80 -12.09 -19.00
N ILE A 203 22.55 -12.19 -19.41
CA ILE A 203 22.04 -11.65 -20.67
C ILE A 203 21.31 -10.34 -20.37
N THR A 204 21.73 -9.24 -21.00
CA THR A 204 21.04 -7.95 -20.87
C THR A 204 20.13 -7.75 -22.07
N LYS A 205 18.82 -7.62 -21.83
CA LYS A 205 17.82 -7.35 -22.86
C LYS A 205 17.31 -5.91 -22.74
N PRO A 206 17.24 -5.12 -23.82
CA PRO A 206 16.58 -3.82 -23.79
C PRO A 206 15.07 -3.98 -23.52
N LEU A 207 14.48 -2.94 -22.95
CA LEU A 207 13.04 -2.82 -22.71
C LEU A 207 12.44 -1.80 -23.68
N ASP A 208 11.26 -2.11 -24.21
CA ASP A 208 10.45 -1.15 -24.95
C ASP A 208 9.96 -0.01 -24.03
N PRO A 209 9.44 1.10 -24.57
CA PRO A 209 9.04 2.26 -23.76
C PRO A 209 7.97 1.96 -22.69
N ASP A 210 7.03 1.06 -22.96
CA ASP A 210 5.97 0.72 -22.01
C ASP A 210 6.54 -0.14 -20.87
N SER A 211 7.39 -1.12 -21.21
CA SER A 211 8.13 -1.92 -20.25
C SER A 211 9.07 -1.08 -19.38
N ALA A 212 9.71 -0.05 -19.94
CA ALA A 212 10.56 0.88 -19.18
C ALA A 212 9.75 1.76 -18.22
N ALA A 213 8.57 2.23 -18.64
CA ALA A 213 7.65 2.95 -17.77
C ALA A 213 7.14 2.07 -16.61
N LEU A 214 6.83 0.80 -16.87
CA LEU A 214 6.49 -0.18 -15.84
C LEU A 214 7.66 -0.44 -14.88
N SER A 215 8.89 -0.50 -15.39
CA SER A 215 10.11 -0.66 -14.58
C SER A 215 10.30 0.55 -13.65
N ARG A 216 10.17 1.77 -14.16
CA ARG A 216 10.18 3.02 -13.39
C ARG A 216 9.13 3.01 -12.28
N ASP A 217 7.89 2.67 -12.61
CA ASP A 217 6.82 2.61 -11.62
C ASP A 217 7.05 1.51 -10.58
N ALA A 218 7.61 0.36 -10.97
CA ALA A 218 7.98 -0.70 -10.05
C ALA A 218 9.09 -0.26 -9.07
N LEU A 219 10.10 0.47 -9.56
CA LEU A 219 11.14 1.04 -8.73
C LEU A 219 10.57 2.05 -7.73
N ALA A 220 9.75 3.00 -8.20
CA ALA A 220 9.11 4.01 -7.34
C ALA A 220 8.27 3.37 -6.21
N LYS A 221 7.44 2.38 -6.55
CA LYS A 221 6.64 1.61 -5.57
C LYS A 221 7.52 0.87 -4.55
N THR A 222 8.62 0.28 -5.01
CA THR A 222 9.53 -0.48 -4.14
C THR A 222 10.26 0.44 -3.19
N VAL A 223 10.80 1.55 -3.68
CA VAL A 223 11.52 2.55 -2.88
C VAL A 223 10.58 3.14 -1.82
N TYR A 224 9.35 3.52 -2.20
CA TYR A 224 8.36 4.04 -1.24
C TYR A 224 7.99 3.00 -0.17
N SER A 225 7.73 1.75 -0.56
CA SER A 225 7.41 0.69 0.40
C SER A 225 8.55 0.46 1.39
N ARG A 226 9.80 0.45 0.91
CA ARG A 226 10.98 0.27 1.78
C ARG A 226 11.19 1.46 2.70
N LEU A 227 10.92 2.68 2.22
CA LEU A 227 10.93 3.88 3.05
C LEU A 227 9.90 3.77 4.18
N PHE A 228 8.66 3.38 3.84
CA PHE A 228 7.59 3.22 4.83
C PHE A 228 7.94 2.14 5.87
N ASP A 229 8.42 0.97 5.43
CA ASP A 229 8.86 -0.11 6.33
C ASP A 229 9.96 0.38 7.30
N TRP A 230 10.93 1.15 6.78
CA TRP A 230 12.01 1.71 7.58
C TRP A 230 11.51 2.75 8.60
N ILE A 231 10.55 3.62 8.22
CA ILE A 231 9.92 4.59 9.13
C ILE A 231 9.23 3.85 10.29
N VAL A 232 8.49 2.78 9.99
CA VAL A 232 7.82 1.94 11.00
C VAL A 232 8.83 1.26 11.92
N GLU A 233 9.94 0.75 11.38
CA GLU A 233 11.02 0.16 12.18
C GLU A 233 11.68 1.19 13.12
N LYS A 234 11.89 2.43 12.65
CA LYS A 234 12.42 3.52 13.47
C LYS A 234 11.47 3.93 14.59
N ILE A 235 10.19 4.08 14.29
CA ILE A 235 9.14 4.33 15.28
C ILE A 235 9.15 3.22 16.35
N ASN A 236 9.19 1.95 15.94
CA ASN A 236 9.24 0.83 16.87
C ASN A 236 10.48 0.82 17.74
N SER A 237 11.64 1.15 17.17
CA SER A 237 12.90 1.27 17.91
C SER A 237 12.86 2.38 18.96
N SER A 238 12.12 3.46 18.68
CA SER A 238 11.96 4.60 19.58
C SER A 238 10.97 4.35 20.70
N ILE A 239 9.84 3.70 20.39
CA ILE A 239 8.81 3.32 21.38
C ILE A 239 9.37 2.29 22.37
N GLY A 240 10.07 1.27 21.87
CA GLY A 240 10.63 0.18 22.66
C GLY A 240 9.61 -0.91 23.02
N GLN A 241 9.99 -2.16 22.80
CA GLN A 241 9.20 -3.33 23.18
C GLN A 241 9.73 -3.93 24.49
N ASP A 242 8.82 -4.42 25.33
CA ASP A 242 9.13 -5.19 26.54
C ASP A 242 9.04 -6.70 26.25
N PRO A 243 10.17 -7.41 26.13
CA PRO A 243 10.17 -8.85 25.89
C PRO A 243 9.68 -9.65 27.11
N ASN A 244 9.57 -9.03 28.28
CA ASN A 244 9.08 -9.66 29.52
C ASN A 244 7.64 -9.25 29.85
N ALA A 245 6.92 -8.65 28.89
CA ALA A 245 5.53 -8.28 29.05
C ALA A 245 4.69 -9.49 29.49
N SER A 246 3.86 -9.28 30.51
CA SER A 246 3.00 -10.33 31.07
C SER A 246 1.65 -10.42 30.36
N SER A 247 1.20 -9.32 29.77
CA SER A 247 -0.03 -9.25 28.97
C SER A 247 0.08 -8.15 27.91
N LEU A 248 -0.83 -8.17 26.92
CA LEU A 248 -0.89 -7.16 25.88
C LEU A 248 -2.33 -6.83 25.52
N ILE A 249 -2.55 -5.60 25.05
CA ILE A 249 -3.79 -5.17 24.38
C ILE A 249 -3.45 -4.85 22.94
N GLY A 250 -4.10 -5.54 22.00
CA GLY A 250 -3.98 -5.29 20.57
C GLY A 250 -5.09 -4.35 20.08
N VAL A 251 -4.72 -3.28 19.38
CA VAL A 251 -5.63 -2.38 18.69
C VAL A 251 -5.41 -2.55 17.19
N LEU A 252 -6.39 -3.12 16.50
CA LEU A 252 -6.38 -3.27 15.04
C LEU A 252 -7.16 -2.12 14.40
N ASP A 253 -6.47 -1.34 13.59
CA ASP A 253 -7.01 -0.28 12.76
C ASP A 253 -6.69 -0.63 11.29
N ILE A 254 -7.72 -0.96 10.53
CA ILE A 254 -7.57 -1.39 9.14
C ILE A 254 -8.71 -0.81 8.31
N TYR A 255 -8.45 -0.67 7.02
CA TYR A 255 -9.46 -0.27 6.04
C TYR A 255 -10.75 -1.07 6.20
N GLY A 256 -11.86 -0.34 6.19
CA GLY A 256 -13.17 -0.95 6.01
C GLY A 256 -13.36 -1.48 4.59
N PHE A 257 -14.50 -2.12 4.36
CA PHE A 257 -14.89 -2.63 3.06
C PHE A 257 -14.96 -1.52 1.99
N GLU A 258 -14.35 -1.76 0.81
CA GLU A 258 -14.29 -0.81 -0.29
C GLU A 258 -14.99 -1.32 -1.54
N SER A 259 -15.71 -0.42 -2.22
CA SER A 259 -16.32 -0.67 -3.52
C SER A 259 -16.38 0.64 -4.28
N PHE A 260 -15.63 0.70 -5.39
CA PHE A 260 -15.53 1.84 -6.28
C PHE A 260 -16.06 1.51 -7.68
N LYS A 261 -16.06 2.49 -8.59
CA LYS A 261 -16.44 2.28 -10.00
C LYS A 261 -15.51 1.30 -10.72
N ILE A 262 -14.23 1.31 -10.37
CA ILE A 262 -13.21 0.39 -10.87
C ILE A 262 -12.47 -0.14 -9.64
N ASN A 263 -12.52 -1.46 -9.44
CA ASN A 263 -11.86 -2.14 -8.32
C ASN A 263 -10.71 -2.98 -8.88
N SER A 264 -9.51 -2.80 -8.33
CA SER A 264 -8.30 -3.53 -8.71
C SER A 264 -8.00 -4.68 -7.74
N PHE A 265 -6.82 -5.28 -7.87
CA PHE A 265 -6.34 -6.33 -6.98
C PHE A 265 -6.25 -5.85 -5.52
N GLU A 266 -5.93 -4.58 -5.30
CA GLU A 266 -5.84 -3.97 -3.98
C GLU A 266 -7.19 -4.02 -3.24
N GLN A 267 -8.30 -3.65 -3.91
CA GLN A 267 -9.64 -3.79 -3.31
C GLN A 267 -10.02 -5.26 -3.09
N LEU A 268 -9.55 -6.20 -3.92
CA LEU A 268 -9.73 -7.63 -3.62
C LEU A 268 -9.03 -8.02 -2.33
N CYS A 269 -7.79 -7.59 -2.10
CA CYS A 269 -7.06 -7.85 -0.86
C CYS A 269 -7.72 -7.20 0.34
N ILE A 270 -8.10 -5.92 0.26
CA ILE A 270 -8.79 -5.19 1.33
C ILE A 270 -10.11 -5.89 1.70
N ASN A 271 -10.93 -6.25 0.71
CA ASN A 271 -12.20 -6.90 0.96
C ASN A 271 -12.02 -8.33 1.47
N LEU A 272 -11.00 -9.08 1.02
CA LEU A 272 -10.65 -10.38 1.61
C LEU A 272 -10.27 -10.25 3.08
N THR A 273 -9.51 -9.21 3.46
CA THR A 273 -9.21 -8.96 4.87
C THR A 273 -10.47 -8.65 5.68
N ASN A 274 -11.40 -7.87 5.13
CA ASN A 274 -12.69 -7.62 5.79
C ASN A 274 -13.54 -8.89 5.91
N GLU A 275 -13.56 -9.78 4.90
CA GLU A 275 -14.21 -11.09 5.00
C GLU A 275 -13.61 -11.95 6.13
N LYS A 276 -12.28 -11.94 6.27
CA LYS A 276 -11.58 -12.65 7.36
C LYS A 276 -11.96 -12.12 8.73
N LEU A 277 -12.00 -10.80 8.88
CA LEU A 277 -12.42 -10.15 10.13
C LEU A 277 -13.88 -10.44 10.46
N GLN A 278 -14.75 -10.42 9.45
CA GLN A 278 -16.15 -10.79 9.61
C GLN A 278 -16.31 -12.26 10.02
N GLN A 279 -15.52 -13.17 9.46
CA GLN A 279 -15.56 -14.57 9.85
C GLN A 279 -15.03 -14.79 11.27
N HIS A 280 -13.96 -14.09 11.65
CA HIS A 280 -13.45 -14.09 13.01
C HIS A 280 -14.50 -13.59 14.01
N PHE A 281 -15.21 -12.51 13.68
CA PHE A 281 -16.32 -11.99 14.47
C PHE A 281 -17.44 -13.03 14.60
N ASN A 282 -17.88 -13.62 13.48
CA ASN A 282 -18.94 -14.62 13.48
C ASN A 282 -18.57 -15.85 14.33
N GLN A 283 -17.31 -16.30 14.27
CA GLN A 283 -16.82 -17.41 15.06
C GLN A 283 -16.82 -17.11 16.56
N HIS A 284 -16.37 -15.91 16.96
CA HIS A 284 -16.31 -15.53 18.37
C HIS A 284 -17.69 -15.27 18.97
N VAL A 285 -18.49 -14.43 18.31
CA VAL A 285 -19.77 -13.95 18.86
C VAL A 285 -20.87 -14.99 18.77
N PHE A 286 -20.84 -15.87 17.77
CA PHE A 286 -21.88 -16.89 17.60
C PHE A 286 -21.38 -18.28 17.94
N LYS A 287 -20.38 -18.80 17.21
CA LYS A 287 -20.02 -20.23 17.34
C LYS A 287 -19.50 -20.56 18.74
N MET A 288 -18.56 -19.77 19.28
CA MET A 288 -17.99 -20.05 20.60
C MET A 288 -18.97 -19.78 21.75
N GLU A 289 -19.78 -18.73 21.68
CA GLU A 289 -20.83 -18.47 22.68
C GLU A 289 -21.86 -19.62 22.73
N GLN A 290 -22.27 -20.14 21.57
CA GLN A 290 -23.19 -21.27 21.47
C GLN A 290 -22.59 -22.57 22.03
N GLU A 291 -21.29 -22.80 21.77
CA GLU A 291 -20.55 -23.92 22.35
C GLU A 291 -20.44 -23.81 23.88
N GLU A 292 -20.28 -22.60 24.42
CA GLU A 292 -20.26 -22.33 25.86
C GLU A 292 -21.61 -22.60 26.50
N TYR A 293 -22.71 -22.09 25.94
CA TYR A 293 -24.06 -22.36 26.46
C TYR A 293 -24.39 -23.85 26.46
N THR A 294 -23.95 -24.58 25.43
CA THR A 294 -24.12 -26.03 25.37
C THR A 294 -23.31 -26.73 26.45
N ARG A 295 -22.08 -26.28 26.71
CA ARG A 295 -21.19 -26.86 27.73
C ARG A 295 -21.69 -26.64 29.15
N GLU A 296 -22.22 -25.45 29.42
CA GLU A 296 -22.77 -25.06 30.73
C GLU A 296 -24.22 -25.53 30.93
N GLU A 297 -24.77 -26.32 30.00
CA GLU A 297 -26.15 -26.85 30.02
C GLU A 297 -27.21 -25.75 30.20
N ILE A 298 -26.92 -24.55 29.70
CA ILE A 298 -27.85 -23.42 29.72
C ILE A 298 -28.93 -23.65 28.67
N ASN A 299 -30.18 -23.33 28.97
CA ASN A 299 -31.25 -23.41 27.97
C ASN A 299 -31.18 -22.19 27.04
N TRP A 300 -30.75 -22.41 25.80
CA TRP A 300 -30.58 -21.37 24.78
C TRP A 300 -31.26 -21.78 23.46
N SER A 301 -31.63 -20.78 22.65
CA SER A 301 -32.17 -20.98 21.31
C SER A 301 -31.11 -20.68 20.25
N TYR A 302 -31.01 -21.52 19.23
CA TYR A 302 -30.07 -21.32 18.13
C TYR A 302 -30.28 -19.95 17.46
N VAL A 303 -29.22 -19.15 17.42
CA VAL A 303 -29.21 -17.86 16.72
C VAL A 303 -28.66 -18.12 15.32
N GLU A 304 -29.53 -18.01 14.32
CA GLU A 304 -29.11 -18.07 12.91
C GLU A 304 -28.27 -16.84 12.56
N PHE A 305 -27.12 -17.07 11.92
CA PHE A 305 -26.27 -16.02 11.37
C PHE A 305 -25.79 -16.41 9.97
N VAL A 306 -25.37 -15.42 9.19
CA VAL A 306 -24.87 -15.63 7.84
C VAL A 306 -23.37 -15.90 7.88
N ASP A 307 -22.99 -17.17 7.70
CA ASP A 307 -21.59 -17.58 7.56
C ASP A 307 -21.05 -17.17 6.18
N ASN A 308 -19.84 -16.60 6.16
CA ASN A 308 -19.14 -16.15 4.96
C ASN A 308 -17.93 -17.05 4.59
N GLN A 309 -17.84 -18.26 5.16
CA GLN A 309 -16.79 -19.23 4.79
C GLN A 309 -16.80 -19.57 3.29
N ASP A 310 -17.96 -19.53 2.64
CA ASP A 310 -18.09 -19.85 1.22
C ASP A 310 -17.41 -18.84 0.29
N VAL A 311 -17.44 -17.54 0.62
CA VAL A 311 -16.71 -16.50 -0.12
C VAL A 311 -15.22 -16.52 0.21
N LEU A 312 -14.85 -16.84 1.45
CA LEU A 312 -13.44 -17.07 1.80
C LEU A 312 -12.86 -18.24 0.99
N ASP A 313 -13.54 -19.38 0.96
CA ASP A 313 -13.14 -20.55 0.18
C ASP A 313 -13.02 -20.21 -1.31
N LEU A 314 -13.95 -19.44 -1.88
CA LEU A 314 -13.86 -18.97 -3.26
C LEU A 314 -12.56 -18.20 -3.51
N ILE A 315 -12.14 -17.33 -2.58
CA ILE A 315 -11.00 -16.44 -2.80
C ILE A 315 -9.67 -17.14 -2.50
N GLU A 316 -9.52 -17.81 -1.36
CA GLU A 316 -8.19 -18.18 -0.83
C GLU A 316 -7.92 -19.69 -0.76
N LYS A 317 -8.92 -20.55 -0.95
CA LYS A 317 -8.76 -22.00 -0.78
C LYS A 317 -7.66 -22.55 -1.66
N LYS A 318 -6.81 -23.41 -1.10
CA LYS A 318 -5.75 -24.12 -1.83
C LYS A 318 -6.05 -25.62 -1.85
N PRO A 319 -6.20 -26.26 -3.04
CA PRO A 319 -6.26 -25.66 -4.39
C PRO A 319 -7.64 -25.09 -4.74
N GLY A 320 -7.71 -24.27 -5.80
CA GLY A 320 -8.96 -23.92 -6.48
C GLY A 320 -9.58 -22.56 -6.14
N GLY A 321 -9.04 -21.80 -5.19
CA GLY A 321 -9.43 -20.42 -4.91
C GLY A 321 -8.86 -19.43 -5.93
N ILE A 322 -9.45 -18.24 -6.01
CA ILE A 322 -9.07 -17.19 -6.97
C ILE A 322 -7.58 -16.83 -6.87
N ILE A 323 -7.04 -16.71 -5.66
CA ILE A 323 -5.63 -16.39 -5.43
C ILE A 323 -4.73 -17.52 -5.93
N ALA A 324 -5.11 -18.78 -5.71
CA ALA A 324 -4.35 -19.93 -6.22
C ALA A 324 -4.35 -19.97 -7.77
N LEU A 325 -5.48 -19.67 -8.40
CA LEU A 325 -5.56 -19.59 -9.86
C LEU A 325 -4.74 -18.42 -10.42
N LEU A 326 -4.68 -17.30 -9.70
CA LEU A 326 -3.86 -16.14 -10.06
C LEU A 326 -2.37 -16.48 -9.95
N ASP A 327 -1.94 -17.12 -8.85
CA ASP A 327 -0.56 -17.60 -8.67
C ASP A 327 -0.15 -18.53 -9.82
N GLU A 328 -1.00 -19.49 -10.18
CA GLU A 328 -0.79 -20.36 -11.33
C GLU A 328 -0.65 -19.55 -12.63
N ALA A 329 -1.57 -18.62 -12.89
CA ALA A 329 -1.57 -17.79 -14.10
C ALA A 329 -0.28 -16.96 -14.21
N CYS A 330 0.24 -16.42 -13.10
CA CYS A 330 1.48 -15.65 -13.07
C CYS A 330 2.73 -16.50 -13.36
N MET A 331 2.68 -17.82 -13.15
CA MET A 331 3.80 -18.73 -13.46
C MET A 331 3.89 -19.10 -14.94
N PHE A 332 2.81 -18.92 -15.72
CA PHE A 332 2.78 -19.29 -17.14
C PHE A 332 3.17 -18.10 -18.05
N PRO A 333 4.25 -18.21 -18.86
CA PRO A 333 4.79 -17.08 -19.65
C PRO A 333 3.84 -16.46 -20.69
N LYS A 334 2.78 -17.17 -21.09
CA LYS A 334 1.79 -16.72 -22.09
C LYS A 334 0.43 -16.38 -21.49
N SER A 335 0.32 -16.38 -20.16
CA SER A 335 -0.91 -16.02 -19.49
C SER A 335 -1.16 -14.52 -19.62
N THR A 336 -2.37 -14.16 -20.01
CA THR A 336 -2.86 -12.78 -20.04
C THR A 336 -4.06 -12.61 -19.10
N HIS A 337 -4.37 -11.37 -18.74
CA HIS A 337 -5.55 -11.04 -17.95
C HIS A 337 -6.86 -11.58 -18.58
N GLU A 338 -6.98 -11.58 -19.92
CA GLU A 338 -8.12 -12.20 -20.60
C GLU A 338 -8.16 -13.72 -20.44
N THR A 339 -7.01 -14.40 -20.60
CA THR A 339 -6.98 -15.87 -20.41
C THR A 339 -7.28 -16.25 -18.96
N PHE A 340 -6.85 -15.42 -18.00
CA PHE A 340 -7.16 -15.57 -16.60
C PHE A 340 -8.67 -15.42 -16.34
N ALA A 341 -9.30 -14.36 -16.86
CA ALA A 341 -10.73 -14.15 -16.74
C ALA A 341 -11.54 -15.32 -17.32
N GLN A 342 -11.14 -15.86 -18.48
CA GLN A 342 -11.80 -17.04 -19.07
C GLN A 342 -11.66 -18.28 -18.20
N LYS A 343 -10.48 -18.52 -17.60
CA LYS A 343 -10.27 -19.63 -16.66
C LYS A 343 -11.18 -19.48 -15.45
N MET A 344 -11.28 -18.28 -14.87
CA MET A 344 -12.19 -17.98 -13.76
C MET A 344 -13.66 -18.27 -14.10
N TYR A 345 -14.13 -17.85 -15.28
CA TYR A 345 -15.51 -18.12 -15.71
C TYR A 345 -15.84 -19.60 -15.86
N GLN A 346 -14.86 -20.40 -16.30
CA GLN A 346 -15.02 -21.84 -16.44
C GLN A 346 -15.01 -22.52 -15.07
N THR A 347 -14.06 -22.16 -14.21
CA THR A 347 -13.89 -22.78 -12.89
C THR A 347 -15.04 -22.47 -11.93
N TYR A 348 -15.53 -21.23 -11.91
CA TYR A 348 -16.56 -20.79 -10.96
C TYR A 348 -17.96 -20.71 -11.55
N LYS A 349 -18.21 -21.38 -12.68
CA LYS A 349 -19.51 -21.41 -13.33
C LYS A 349 -20.59 -21.94 -12.39
N GLY A 350 -21.57 -21.11 -12.06
CA GLY A 350 -22.68 -21.47 -11.17
C GLY A 350 -22.36 -21.37 -9.67
N HIS A 351 -21.17 -20.88 -9.29
CA HIS A 351 -20.86 -20.61 -7.89
C HIS A 351 -21.68 -19.42 -7.36
N LYS A 352 -22.39 -19.60 -6.24
CA LYS A 352 -23.31 -18.58 -5.69
C LYS A 352 -22.68 -17.21 -5.41
N ARG A 353 -21.37 -17.19 -5.12
CA ARG A 353 -20.61 -15.95 -4.84
C ARG A 353 -19.86 -15.36 -6.03
N PHE A 354 -19.95 -15.97 -7.21
CA PHE A 354 -19.21 -15.52 -8.41
C PHE A 354 -20.16 -15.31 -9.59
N SER A 355 -20.06 -14.15 -10.25
CA SER A 355 -20.82 -13.89 -11.47
C SER A 355 -20.01 -13.18 -12.53
N LYS A 356 -20.35 -13.46 -13.80
CA LYS A 356 -19.80 -12.80 -14.98
C LYS A 356 -20.77 -11.70 -15.45
N PRO A 357 -20.33 -10.44 -15.58
CA PRO A 357 -21.12 -9.38 -16.19
C PRO A 357 -21.47 -9.70 -17.64
N LYS A 358 -22.68 -9.32 -18.09
CA LYS A 358 -23.18 -9.65 -19.44
C LYS A 358 -22.40 -8.96 -20.57
N LEU A 359 -21.91 -7.75 -20.32
CA LEU A 359 -21.35 -6.87 -21.36
C LEU A 359 -19.81 -6.78 -21.33
N ALA A 360 -19.18 -7.09 -20.19
CA ALA A 360 -17.74 -7.01 -20.04
C ALA A 360 -17.10 -8.37 -20.34
N GLN A 361 -16.00 -8.36 -21.10
CA GLN A 361 -15.31 -9.59 -21.50
C GLN A 361 -14.39 -10.13 -20.39
N THR A 362 -13.84 -9.23 -19.58
CA THR A 362 -12.78 -9.50 -18.59
C THR A 362 -13.24 -9.29 -17.15
N ASP A 363 -14.30 -8.52 -16.93
CA ASP A 363 -14.76 -8.21 -15.57
C ASP A 363 -15.43 -9.42 -14.90
N PHE A 364 -15.36 -9.48 -13.57
CA PHE A 364 -16.06 -10.46 -12.75
C PHE A 364 -16.59 -9.80 -11.48
N THR A 365 -17.64 -10.38 -10.90
CA THR A 365 -18.24 -9.89 -9.66
C THR A 365 -18.14 -10.95 -8.57
N ILE A 366 -17.69 -10.53 -7.39
CA ILE A 366 -17.73 -11.35 -6.17
C ILE A 366 -18.83 -10.79 -5.26
N ASN A 367 -19.70 -11.68 -4.80
CA ASN A 367 -20.71 -11.35 -3.79
C ASN A 367 -20.07 -11.50 -2.40
N HIS A 368 -19.77 -10.38 -1.77
CA HIS A 368 -19.18 -10.30 -0.43
C HIS A 368 -20.27 -10.20 0.64
N TYR A 369 -19.89 -10.32 1.93
CA TYR A 369 -20.84 -10.13 3.04
C TYR A 369 -21.50 -8.73 3.02
N ALA A 370 -20.75 -7.71 2.59
CA ALA A 370 -21.21 -6.32 2.50
C ALA A 370 -21.86 -5.95 1.16
N GLY A 371 -21.91 -6.87 0.19
CA GLY A 371 -22.53 -6.67 -1.12
C GLY A 371 -21.68 -7.07 -2.32
N ASP A 372 -22.21 -6.84 -3.52
CA ASP A 372 -21.53 -7.18 -4.77
C ASP A 372 -20.42 -6.19 -5.12
N VAL A 373 -19.27 -6.71 -5.51
CA VAL A 373 -18.13 -5.90 -5.99
C VAL A 373 -17.66 -6.42 -7.34
N SER A 374 -17.85 -5.61 -8.38
CA SER A 374 -17.36 -5.87 -9.74
C SER A 374 -15.91 -5.40 -9.88
N LYS A 375 -15.07 -6.26 -10.46
CA LYS A 375 -13.63 -6.08 -10.67
C LYS A 375 -13.31 -6.24 -12.14
N ARG A 376 -12.35 -5.44 -12.62
CA ARG A 376 -11.76 -5.62 -13.95
C ARG A 376 -10.53 -6.52 -13.79
N SER A 377 -10.46 -7.62 -14.57
CA SER A 377 -9.34 -8.58 -14.48
C SER A 377 -8.02 -8.00 -14.92
#